data_AF-A0A7J4S5U2-F1
#
_entry.id   AF-A0A7J4S5U2-F1
#
_cell.length_a   1.000
_cell.length_b   1.000
_cell.length_c   1.000
_cell.angle_alpha   90.00
_cell.angle_beta   90.00
_cell.angle_gamma   90.00
#
_symmetry.space_group_name_H-M   'P 1'
#
loop_
_entity.id
_entity.type
_entity.pdbx_description
1 polymer ?
#
loop_
_entity_poly.entity_id
_entity_poly.type
_entity_poly.pdbx_seq_one_letter_code
_entity_poly.pdbx_strand_id
1 'polypeptide(L)'
;PFAQHRERYIEQWKRACLHFHPLEKFSGDNGALYHRSRELLLAHEDKTYPGALIASLSIPWGEAKGDEDLGGYHLVWTRDMVNSATGMLASGDLTTPVRALIYLACSQHDDGGFSQNFWINGDPYWSGIQLDEVAFPIMLAWRLHKNGALRDFDPLPLVRAAAAYLVRQGPATPQERWEENAGYSPSTLAAVIAGLTCAA
;
A
#
# COMPACT_ATOMS: atom_id res chain seq x y z
N PRO A 1 -4.76 24.22 28.44
CA PRO A 1 -4.58 22.86 27.89
C PRO A 1 -4.87 22.76 26.38
N PHE A 2 -6.06 23.12 25.91
CA PHE A 2 -6.44 22.98 24.48
C PHE A 2 -5.49 23.69 23.50
N ALA A 3 -5.19 24.97 23.73
CA ALA A 3 -4.33 25.75 22.83
C ALA A 3 -2.95 25.09 22.62
N GLN A 4 -2.33 24.62 23.71
CA GLN A 4 -1.05 23.91 23.70
C GLN A 4 -1.11 22.59 22.91
N HIS A 5 -2.17 21.79 23.07
CA HIS A 5 -2.33 20.55 22.30
C HIS A 5 -2.57 20.81 20.81
N ARG A 6 -3.38 21.83 20.49
CA ARG A 6 -3.61 22.25 19.09
C ARG A 6 -2.31 22.70 18.42
N GLU A 7 -1.52 23.52 19.08
CA GLU A 7 -0.22 23.97 18.55
C GLU A 7 0.72 22.80 18.32
N ARG A 8 0.83 21.88 19.29
CA ARG A 8 1.65 20.68 19.17
C ARG A 8 1.20 19.77 18.03
N TYR A 9 -0.11 19.57 17.84
CA TYR A 9 -0.66 18.79 16.73
C TYR A 9 -0.28 19.40 15.37
N ILE A 10 -0.43 20.71 15.22
CA ILE A 10 -0.05 21.43 13.99
C ILE A 10 1.46 21.34 13.76
N GLU A 11 2.27 21.49 14.80
CA GLU A 11 3.73 21.38 14.69
C GLU A 11 4.17 19.98 14.21
N GLN A 12 3.54 18.93 14.74
CA GLN A 12 3.82 17.54 14.35
C GLN A 12 3.48 17.28 12.88
N TRP A 13 2.33 17.77 12.41
CA TRP A 13 1.97 17.67 10.99
C TRP A 13 2.91 18.46 10.08
N LYS A 14 3.25 19.70 10.47
CA LYS A 14 4.24 20.49 9.74
C LYS A 14 5.56 19.73 9.62
N ARG A 15 6.05 19.17 10.73
CA ARG A 15 7.30 18.40 10.77
C ARG A 15 7.25 17.16 9.90
N ALA A 16 6.18 16.38 10.03
CA ALA A 16 5.95 15.23 9.17
C ALA A 16 5.94 15.64 7.70
N CYS A 17 5.50 16.88 7.40
CA CYS A 17 5.36 17.42 6.05
C CYS A 17 6.51 18.27 5.50
N LEU A 18 7.64 18.38 6.22
CA LEU A 18 8.72 19.31 5.85
C LEU A 18 9.52 18.92 4.59
N HIS A 19 9.50 17.64 4.20
CA HIS A 19 10.51 17.08 3.31
C HIS A 19 9.94 16.50 2.01
N PHE A 20 8.98 17.18 1.38
CA PHE A 20 8.39 16.73 0.11
C PHE A 20 8.78 17.61 -1.05
N HIS A 21 8.59 17.05 -2.25
CA HIS A 21 8.77 17.80 -3.49
C HIS A 21 7.82 19.01 -3.52
N PRO A 22 8.33 20.22 -3.78
CA PRO A 22 7.53 21.44 -3.84
C PRO A 22 6.79 21.50 -5.18
N LEU A 23 5.60 20.89 -5.22
CA LEU A 23 4.77 20.77 -6.42
C LEU A 23 3.71 21.88 -6.53
N GLU A 24 3.68 22.83 -5.60
CA GLU A 24 2.66 23.88 -5.50
C GLU A 24 2.60 24.72 -6.79
N LYS A 25 3.76 25.01 -7.38
CA LYS A 25 3.87 25.78 -8.64
C LYS A 25 3.27 25.10 -9.87
N PHE A 26 2.96 23.80 -9.79
CA PHE A 26 2.37 23.03 -10.88
C PHE A 26 0.87 22.77 -10.68
N SER A 27 0.27 23.39 -9.66
CA SER A 27 -1.14 23.19 -9.29
C SER A 27 -1.96 24.47 -9.48
N GLY A 28 -3.29 24.31 -9.60
CA GLY A 28 -4.23 25.44 -9.66
C GLY A 28 -4.70 25.94 -8.29
N ASP A 29 -4.30 25.30 -7.19
CA ASP A 29 -4.80 25.51 -5.83
C ASP A 29 -3.67 25.76 -4.81
N ASN A 30 -2.49 26.18 -5.29
CA ASN A 30 -1.28 26.37 -4.50
C ASN A 30 -0.87 25.12 -3.69
N GLY A 31 -1.13 23.93 -4.22
CA GLY A 31 -0.74 22.64 -3.65
C GLY A 31 -1.70 22.12 -2.59
N ALA A 32 -2.85 22.77 -2.36
CA ALA A 32 -3.77 22.40 -1.28
C ALA A 32 -4.20 20.92 -1.37
N LEU A 33 -4.61 20.44 -2.55
CA LEU A 33 -4.98 19.05 -2.76
C LEU A 33 -3.80 18.09 -2.61
N TYR A 34 -2.61 18.49 -3.06
CA TYR A 34 -1.39 17.69 -2.92
C TYR A 34 -1.02 17.47 -1.45
N HIS A 35 -0.95 18.55 -0.67
CA HIS A 35 -0.65 18.47 0.77
C HIS A 35 -1.71 17.64 1.50
N ARG A 36 -3.00 17.89 1.24
CA ARG A 36 -4.09 17.19 1.93
C ARG A 36 -4.16 15.71 1.57
N SER A 37 -4.00 15.36 0.30
CA SER A 37 -3.96 13.96 -0.13
C SER A 37 -2.81 13.22 0.55
N ARG A 38 -1.65 13.86 0.67
CA ARG A 38 -0.50 13.23 1.31
C ARG A 38 -0.66 13.08 2.82
N GLU A 39 -1.18 14.11 3.50
CA GLU A 39 -1.52 14.05 4.92
C GLU A 39 -2.54 12.93 5.18
N LEU A 40 -3.54 12.80 4.29
CA LEU A 40 -4.53 11.74 4.33
C LEU A 40 -3.85 10.36 4.23
N LEU A 41 -3.03 10.11 3.21
CA LEU A 41 -2.32 8.83 3.06
C LEU A 41 -1.45 8.51 4.29
N LEU A 42 -0.72 9.49 4.84
CA LEU A 42 0.07 9.29 6.05
C LEU A 42 -0.80 8.92 7.26
N ALA A 43 -2.00 9.48 7.37
CA ALA A 43 -2.93 9.16 8.45
C ALA A 43 -3.52 7.75 8.36
N HIS A 44 -3.44 7.08 7.20
CA HIS A 44 -3.91 5.70 7.01
C HIS A 44 -2.90 4.64 7.50
N GLU A 45 -1.66 5.04 7.82
CA GLU A 45 -0.67 4.14 8.40
C GLU A 45 -0.98 3.87 9.87
N ASP A 46 -1.00 2.58 10.24
CA ASP A 46 -1.15 2.18 11.63
C ASP A 46 0.07 2.57 12.48
N LYS A 47 -0.20 2.85 13.76
CA LYS A 47 0.81 3.32 14.73
C LYS A 47 1.45 2.19 15.53
N THR A 48 0.85 0.99 15.52
CA THR A 48 1.34 -0.21 16.22
C THR A 48 2.14 -1.11 15.27
N TYR A 49 1.72 -1.19 14.01
CA TYR A 49 2.34 -1.91 12.91
C TYR A 49 2.78 -0.91 11.81
N PRO A 50 3.92 -0.23 11.99
CA PRO A 50 4.42 0.73 11.00
C PRO A 50 4.56 0.07 9.63
N GLY A 51 4.00 0.71 8.60
CA GLY A 51 3.93 0.20 7.24
C GLY A 51 2.57 -0.38 6.85
N ALA A 52 1.70 -0.75 7.80
CA ALA A 52 0.34 -1.18 7.48
C ALA A 52 -0.51 0.04 7.13
N LEU A 53 -0.80 0.27 5.84
CA LEU A 53 -1.76 1.30 5.42
C LEU A 53 -3.09 0.67 5.04
N ILE A 54 -4.16 1.10 5.68
CA ILE A 54 -5.51 0.65 5.35
C ILE A 54 -6.03 1.34 4.08
N ALA A 55 -7.02 0.73 3.41
CA ALA A 55 -7.58 1.29 2.19
C ALA A 55 -8.36 2.61 2.44
N SER A 56 -9.13 2.68 3.52
CA SER A 56 -9.82 3.91 3.94
C SER A 56 -10.23 3.89 5.43
N LEU A 57 -10.18 5.05 6.09
CA LEU A 57 -10.79 5.28 7.41
C LEU A 57 -12.33 5.45 7.30
N SER A 58 -13.03 4.49 6.68
CA SER A 58 -14.48 4.57 6.45
C SER A 58 -15.16 3.21 6.33
N ILE A 59 -16.48 3.19 6.55
CA ILE A 59 -17.37 2.07 6.22
C ILE A 59 -18.32 2.56 5.12
N PRO A 60 -18.22 2.06 3.88
CA PRO A 60 -19.10 2.48 2.80
C PRO A 60 -20.56 2.06 3.10
N TRP A 61 -21.48 3.01 2.94
CA TRP A 61 -22.90 2.87 3.33
C TRP A 61 -23.10 2.48 4.80
N GLY A 62 -22.22 2.94 5.69
CA GLY A 62 -22.26 2.66 7.12
C GLY A 62 -23.58 3.04 7.79
N GLU A 63 -24.32 4.01 7.26
CA GLU A 63 -25.65 4.39 7.73
C GLU A 63 -26.74 3.33 7.48
N ALA A 64 -26.50 2.43 6.52
CA ALA A 64 -27.41 1.35 6.13
C ALA A 64 -26.89 -0.05 6.51
N LYS A 65 -25.62 -0.15 6.92
CA LYS A 65 -24.99 -1.36 7.43
C LYS A 65 -25.28 -1.49 8.94
N GLY A 66 -25.45 -2.72 9.41
CA GLY A 66 -25.49 -2.99 10.85
C GLY A 66 -24.09 -3.02 11.46
N ASP A 67 -24.02 -2.99 12.80
CA ASP A 67 -22.77 -2.95 13.58
C ASP A 67 -21.89 -4.23 13.45
N GLU A 68 -22.35 -5.22 12.69
CA GLU A 68 -21.66 -6.51 12.49
C GLU A 68 -20.63 -6.49 11.33
N ASP A 69 -20.64 -5.46 10.47
CA ASP A 69 -19.64 -5.31 9.39
C ASP A 69 -18.35 -4.69 9.94
N LEU A 70 -17.50 -5.56 10.50
CA LEU A 70 -16.30 -5.15 11.24
C LEU A 70 -15.12 -4.78 10.34
N GLY A 71 -15.13 -5.07 9.03
CA GLY A 71 -13.97 -4.87 8.17
C GLY A 71 -13.99 -3.55 7.39
N GLY A 72 -15.16 -3.20 6.83
CA GLY A 72 -15.32 -2.01 5.99
C GLY A 72 -14.17 -1.84 5.00
N TYR A 73 -13.60 -0.63 4.94
CA TYR A 73 -12.37 -0.35 4.19
C TYR A 73 -11.14 -0.15 5.08
N HIS A 74 -11.28 -0.41 6.38
CA HIS A 74 -10.20 -0.22 7.35
C HIS A 74 -9.37 -1.50 7.57
N LEU A 75 -9.25 -2.29 6.50
CA LEU A 75 -8.31 -3.40 6.35
C LEU A 75 -7.18 -2.97 5.39
N VAL A 76 -6.12 -3.76 5.37
CA VAL A 76 -4.99 -3.59 4.46
C VAL A 76 -5.21 -4.45 3.22
N TRP A 77 -5.30 -3.80 2.05
CA TRP A 77 -5.17 -4.46 0.75
C TRP A 77 -3.78 -4.20 0.19
N THR A 78 -3.14 -5.22 -0.37
CA THR A 78 -1.79 -5.06 -0.92
C THR A 78 -1.81 -4.06 -2.08
N ARG A 79 -2.85 -4.11 -2.92
CA ARG A 79 -3.03 -3.16 -4.03
C ARG A 79 -3.11 -1.72 -3.54
N ASP A 80 -4.02 -1.43 -2.62
CA ASP A 80 -4.29 -0.08 -2.12
C ASP A 80 -3.09 0.48 -1.35
N MET A 81 -2.48 -0.36 -0.52
CA MET A 81 -1.30 -0.01 0.25
C MET A 81 -0.09 0.28 -0.64
N VAL A 82 0.17 -0.53 -1.68
CA VAL A 82 1.29 -0.26 -2.61
C VAL A 82 1.05 1.01 -3.43
N ASN A 83 -0.19 1.31 -3.82
CA ASN A 83 -0.51 2.58 -4.48
C ASN A 83 -0.30 3.77 -3.55
N SER A 84 -0.74 3.68 -2.29
CA SER A 84 -0.51 4.70 -1.26
C SER A 84 0.98 4.92 -0.99
N ALA A 85 1.74 3.84 -0.80
CA ALA A 85 3.19 3.86 -0.63
C ALA A 85 3.90 4.46 -1.86
N THR A 86 3.43 4.15 -3.07
CA THR A 86 3.96 4.75 -4.30
C THR A 86 3.68 6.25 -4.36
N GLY A 87 2.48 6.69 -4.01
CA GLY A 87 2.14 8.12 -3.95
C GLY A 87 3.02 8.87 -2.94
N MET A 88 3.26 8.26 -1.78
CA MET A 88 4.18 8.79 -0.76
C MET A 88 5.62 8.85 -1.29
N LEU A 89 6.10 7.80 -1.96
CA LEU A 89 7.42 7.79 -2.62
C LEU A 89 7.54 8.90 -3.67
N ALA A 90 6.51 9.08 -4.50
CA ALA A 90 6.47 10.12 -5.52
C ALA A 90 6.44 11.54 -4.92
N SER A 91 6.01 11.70 -3.66
CA SER A 91 6.10 12.96 -2.92
C SER A 91 7.48 13.20 -2.27
N GLY A 92 8.40 12.23 -2.33
CA GLY A 92 9.73 12.32 -1.73
C GLY A 92 9.87 11.60 -0.38
N ASP A 93 8.85 10.86 0.07
CA ASP A 93 8.94 10.04 1.29
C ASP A 93 9.70 8.75 1.01
N LEU A 94 10.93 8.65 1.55
CA LEU A 94 11.77 7.46 1.43
C LEU A 94 11.65 6.49 2.62
N THR A 95 10.82 6.78 3.61
CA THR A 95 10.73 5.96 4.84
C THR A 95 9.44 5.17 4.90
N THR A 96 8.29 5.81 4.70
CA THR A 96 6.97 5.14 4.77
C THR A 96 6.85 3.98 3.78
N PRO A 97 7.27 4.12 2.51
CA PRO A 97 7.19 3.01 1.55
C PRO A 97 8.09 1.82 1.90
N VAL A 98 9.22 2.04 2.57
CA VAL A 98 10.12 0.97 3.04
C VAL A 98 9.44 0.19 4.17
N ARG A 99 8.81 0.89 5.12
CA ARG A 99 8.02 0.24 6.17
C ARG A 99 6.87 -0.59 5.59
N ALA A 100 6.17 -0.05 4.58
CA ALA A 100 5.12 -0.78 3.89
C ALA A 100 5.63 -2.07 3.22
N LEU A 101 6.81 -2.04 2.60
CA LEU A 101 7.41 -3.24 2.02
C LEU A 101 7.86 -4.25 3.10
N ILE A 102 8.38 -3.79 4.23
CA ILE A 102 8.71 -4.65 5.38
C ILE A 102 7.46 -5.32 5.92
N TYR A 103 6.36 -4.57 6.10
CA TYR A 103 5.07 -5.12 6.50
C TYR A 103 4.62 -6.23 5.54
N LEU A 104 4.69 -5.99 4.22
CA LEU A 104 4.37 -7.02 3.22
C LEU A 104 5.29 -8.24 3.28
N ALA A 105 6.57 -8.06 3.57
CA ALA A 105 7.49 -9.18 3.76
C ALA A 105 7.13 -10.04 4.97
N CYS A 106 6.58 -9.44 6.03
CA CYS A 106 6.08 -10.18 7.19
C CYS A 106 4.73 -10.86 6.93
N SER A 107 3.90 -10.31 6.05
CA SER A 107 2.56 -10.84 5.73
C SER A 107 2.53 -11.79 4.54
N GLN A 108 3.65 -11.97 3.82
CA GLN A 108 3.74 -12.89 2.69
C GLN A 108 3.65 -14.34 3.17
N HIS A 109 2.87 -15.16 2.48
CA HIS A 109 2.78 -16.58 2.77
C HIS A 109 4.07 -17.32 2.36
N ASP A 110 4.32 -18.49 2.96
CA ASP A 110 5.50 -19.32 2.66
C ASP A 110 5.63 -19.71 1.17
N ASP A 111 4.51 -19.77 0.44
CA ASP A 111 4.48 -20.08 -0.99
C ASP A 111 4.75 -18.85 -1.90
N GLY A 112 4.87 -17.67 -1.31
CA GLY A 112 5.10 -16.39 -1.99
C GLY A 112 3.83 -15.59 -2.32
N GLY A 113 2.64 -16.14 -2.03
CA GLY A 113 1.36 -15.48 -2.23
C GLY A 113 1.01 -14.51 -1.11
N PHE A 114 -0.16 -13.88 -1.26
CA PHE A 114 -0.78 -12.98 -0.29
C PHE A 114 -2.26 -13.35 -0.18
N SER A 115 -2.84 -13.16 1.00
CA SER A 115 -4.29 -13.14 1.16
C SER A 115 -4.87 -11.88 0.50
N GLN A 116 -6.18 -11.91 0.18
CA GLN A 116 -6.86 -10.80 -0.48
C GLN A 116 -6.75 -9.49 0.32
N ASN A 117 -6.91 -9.59 1.63
CA ASN A 117 -6.70 -8.47 2.56
C ASN A 117 -6.41 -8.97 3.98
N PHE A 118 -5.92 -8.06 4.81
CA PHE A 118 -5.44 -8.34 6.15
C PHE A 118 -6.00 -7.34 7.16
N TRP A 119 -6.14 -7.79 8.40
CA TRP A 119 -6.10 -6.87 9.53
C TRP A 119 -4.71 -6.22 9.63
N ILE A 120 -4.60 -5.10 10.36
CA ILE A 120 -3.34 -4.37 10.54
C ILE A 120 -2.22 -5.21 11.18
N ASN A 121 -2.55 -6.29 11.87
CA ASN A 121 -1.59 -7.22 12.45
C ASN A 121 -1.10 -8.30 11.47
N GLY A 122 -1.57 -8.28 10.22
CA GLY A 122 -1.24 -9.26 9.19
C GLY A 122 -2.15 -10.49 9.14
N ASP A 123 -3.11 -10.63 10.06
CA ASP A 123 -4.06 -11.76 10.01
C ASP A 123 -4.98 -11.62 8.80
N PRO A 124 -5.18 -12.68 7.99
CA PRO A 124 -6.02 -12.61 6.80
C PRO A 124 -7.49 -12.42 7.18
N TYR A 125 -8.20 -11.59 6.41
CA TYR A 125 -9.65 -11.41 6.55
C TYR A 125 -10.40 -12.16 5.44
N TRP A 126 -10.13 -11.81 4.18
CA TRP A 126 -10.54 -12.60 3.00
C TRP A 126 -9.34 -13.31 2.38
N SER A 127 -9.60 -14.50 1.84
CA SER A 127 -8.58 -15.39 1.28
C SER A 127 -8.69 -15.56 -0.24
N GLY A 128 -9.33 -14.60 -0.93
CA GLY A 128 -9.32 -14.55 -2.39
C GLY A 128 -7.89 -14.43 -2.94
N ILE A 129 -7.64 -14.95 -4.14
CA ILE A 129 -6.32 -14.91 -4.77
C ILE A 129 -6.37 -13.89 -5.92
N GLN A 130 -5.56 -12.85 -5.78
CA GLN A 130 -5.43 -11.76 -6.74
C GLN A 130 -3.97 -11.62 -7.16
N LEU A 131 -3.64 -11.98 -8.41
CA LEU A 131 -2.24 -12.00 -8.85
C LEU A 131 -1.60 -10.61 -8.93
N ASP A 132 -2.39 -9.55 -9.08
CA ASP A 132 -1.89 -8.18 -9.03
C ASP A 132 -1.39 -7.81 -7.62
N GLU A 133 -2.09 -8.26 -6.57
CA GLU A 133 -1.64 -8.10 -5.18
C GLU A 133 -0.30 -8.79 -4.91
N VAL A 134 0.03 -9.87 -5.60
CA VAL A 134 1.35 -10.52 -5.50
C VAL A 134 2.42 -9.78 -6.32
N ALA A 135 2.03 -9.17 -7.44
CA ALA A 135 2.95 -8.43 -8.32
C ALA A 135 3.33 -7.04 -7.78
N PHE A 136 2.41 -6.35 -7.12
CA PHE A 136 2.61 -4.99 -6.63
C PHE A 136 3.78 -4.86 -5.63
N PRO A 137 4.00 -5.75 -4.65
CA PRO A 137 5.16 -5.72 -3.75
C PRO A 137 6.49 -5.78 -4.49
N ILE A 138 6.58 -6.57 -5.57
CA ILE A 138 7.78 -6.65 -6.42
C ILE A 138 8.06 -5.29 -7.06
N MET A 139 7.02 -4.66 -7.63
CA MET A 139 7.15 -3.34 -8.25
C MET A 139 7.54 -2.27 -7.22
N LEU A 140 7.00 -2.33 -5.99
CA LEU A 140 7.39 -1.44 -4.91
C LEU A 140 8.86 -1.62 -4.52
N ALA A 141 9.33 -2.86 -4.36
CA ALA A 141 10.73 -3.17 -4.09
C ALA A 141 11.66 -2.58 -5.16
N TRP A 142 11.31 -2.76 -6.44
CA TRP A 142 12.07 -2.17 -7.55
C TRP A 142 12.09 -0.64 -7.50
N ARG A 143 10.96 0.01 -7.25
CA ARG A 143 10.88 1.47 -7.12
C ARG A 143 11.75 1.97 -5.96
N LEU A 144 11.76 1.28 -4.83
CA LEU A 144 12.59 1.63 -3.68
C LEU A 144 14.08 1.44 -3.97
N HIS A 145 14.44 0.35 -4.65
CA HIS A 145 15.80 0.14 -5.13
C HIS A 145 16.26 1.28 -6.04
N LYS A 146 15.45 1.66 -7.03
CA LYS A 146 15.76 2.77 -7.97
C LYS A 146 15.90 4.13 -7.29
N ASN A 147 15.22 4.34 -6.16
CA ASN A 147 15.33 5.55 -5.36
C ASN A 147 16.40 5.46 -4.25
N GLY A 148 17.17 4.36 -4.16
CA GLY A 148 18.14 4.15 -3.08
C GLY A 148 17.52 4.12 -1.68
N ALA A 149 16.22 3.81 -1.59
CA ALA A 149 15.44 3.95 -0.37
C ALA A 149 15.48 2.70 0.54
N LEU A 150 15.87 1.53 0.02
CA LEU A 150 15.83 0.26 0.75
C LEU A 150 16.68 0.24 2.04
N ARG A 151 17.70 1.12 2.16
CA ARG A 151 18.62 1.16 3.29
C ARG A 151 19.22 -0.24 3.54
N ASP A 152 19.01 -0.80 4.73
CA ASP A 152 19.53 -2.11 5.15
C ASP A 152 18.54 -3.25 4.91
N PHE A 153 17.34 -2.97 4.38
CA PHE A 153 16.34 -4.00 4.11
C PHE A 153 16.65 -4.72 2.80
N ASP A 154 16.78 -6.05 2.86
CA ASP A 154 16.92 -6.92 1.69
C ASP A 154 15.54 -7.42 1.21
N PRO A 155 15.01 -6.91 0.08
CA PRO A 155 13.72 -7.33 -0.44
C PRO A 155 13.80 -8.65 -1.23
N LEU A 156 14.99 -9.21 -1.46
CA LEU A 156 15.18 -10.36 -2.36
C LEU A 156 14.35 -11.60 -1.95
N PRO A 157 14.23 -11.98 -0.66
CA PRO A 157 13.38 -13.10 -0.28
C PRO A 157 11.92 -12.91 -0.71
N LEU A 158 11.35 -11.72 -0.43
CA LEU A 158 9.98 -11.37 -0.83
C LEU A 158 9.81 -11.42 -2.35
N VAL A 159 10.73 -10.77 -3.08
CA VAL A 159 10.66 -10.65 -4.53
C VAL A 159 10.76 -12.02 -5.20
N ARG A 160 11.70 -12.85 -4.76
CA ARG A 160 11.92 -14.19 -5.31
C ARG A 160 10.72 -15.11 -5.07
N ALA A 161 10.16 -15.09 -3.86
CA ALA A 161 9.00 -15.91 -3.53
C ALA A 161 7.76 -15.47 -4.34
N ALA A 162 7.49 -14.17 -4.41
CA ALA A 162 6.38 -13.61 -5.18
C ALA A 162 6.51 -13.91 -6.68
N ALA A 163 7.70 -13.71 -7.26
CA ALA A 163 7.94 -14.01 -8.68
C ALA A 163 7.73 -15.50 -8.98
N ALA A 164 8.21 -16.39 -8.11
CA ALA A 164 7.99 -17.83 -8.25
C ALA A 164 6.51 -18.20 -8.14
N TYR A 165 5.75 -17.56 -7.24
CA TYR A 165 4.30 -17.73 -7.13
C TYR A 165 3.59 -17.31 -8.43
N LEU A 166 3.90 -16.13 -8.96
CA LEU A 166 3.32 -15.63 -10.21
C LEU A 166 3.57 -16.54 -11.41
N VAL A 167 4.78 -17.09 -11.54
CA VAL A 167 5.12 -18.03 -12.63
C VAL A 167 4.34 -19.34 -12.52
N ARG A 168 4.04 -19.82 -11.30
CA ARG A 168 3.28 -21.05 -11.08
C ARG A 168 1.77 -20.87 -11.27
N GLN A 169 1.24 -19.70 -10.90
CA GLN A 169 -0.22 -19.47 -10.83
C GLN A 169 -0.79 -18.72 -12.04
N GLY A 170 0.02 -17.87 -12.70
CA GLY A 170 -0.42 -17.07 -13.83
C GLY A 170 -0.59 -17.88 -15.13
N PRO A 171 -1.07 -17.24 -16.21
CA PRO A 171 -1.40 -15.82 -16.31
C PRO A 171 -2.86 -15.48 -15.96
N ALA A 172 -3.75 -16.47 -15.81
CA ALA A 172 -5.14 -16.23 -15.44
C ALA A 172 -5.26 -16.03 -13.93
N THR A 173 -5.87 -14.93 -13.50
CA THR A 173 -6.08 -14.64 -12.07
C THR A 173 -7.40 -15.24 -11.60
N PRO A 174 -7.49 -15.83 -10.39
CA PRO A 174 -8.77 -16.25 -9.81
C PRO A 174 -9.72 -15.08 -9.51
N GLN A 175 -9.17 -13.91 -9.18
CA GLN A 175 -9.90 -12.64 -9.06
C GLN A 175 -9.09 -11.50 -9.67
N GLU A 176 -9.73 -10.63 -10.43
CA GLU A 176 -9.15 -9.36 -10.85
C GLU A 176 -9.33 -8.27 -9.77
N ARG A 177 -8.90 -7.05 -10.05
CA ARG A 177 -8.76 -5.99 -9.04
C ARG A 177 -10.08 -5.49 -8.43
N TRP A 178 -11.22 -5.78 -9.06
CA TRP A 178 -12.55 -5.54 -8.47
C TRP A 178 -13.03 -6.74 -7.66
N GLU A 179 -12.20 -7.76 -7.51
CA GLU A 179 -12.34 -8.87 -6.55
C GLU A 179 -13.48 -9.85 -6.87
N GLU A 180 -14.01 -9.78 -8.09
CA GLU A 180 -15.26 -10.48 -8.45
C GLU A 180 -15.07 -11.60 -9.46
N ASN A 181 -14.18 -11.41 -10.44
CA ASN A 181 -14.15 -12.25 -11.64
C ASN A 181 -12.78 -12.85 -11.93
N ALA A 182 -12.79 -14.10 -12.41
CA ALA A 182 -11.60 -14.84 -12.81
C ALA A 182 -11.26 -14.67 -14.30
N GLY A 183 -10.01 -14.95 -14.67
CA GLY A 183 -9.57 -15.13 -16.05
C GLY A 183 -8.39 -14.26 -16.45
N TYR A 184 -8.27 -14.01 -17.75
CA TYR A 184 -7.21 -13.17 -18.33
C TYR A 184 -7.59 -11.69 -18.22
N SER A 185 -7.46 -11.12 -17.03
CA SER A 185 -7.71 -9.69 -16.81
C SER A 185 -6.56 -8.84 -17.39
N PRO A 186 -6.84 -7.88 -18.29
CA PRO A 186 -5.81 -6.98 -18.80
C PRO A 186 -5.08 -6.20 -17.70
N SER A 187 -5.79 -5.79 -16.66
CA SER A 187 -5.21 -5.05 -15.53
C SER A 187 -4.25 -5.94 -14.74
N THR A 188 -4.68 -7.13 -14.35
CA THR A 188 -3.85 -8.05 -13.57
C THR A 188 -2.68 -8.56 -14.40
N LEU A 189 -2.90 -8.89 -15.67
CA LEU A 189 -1.83 -9.32 -16.57
C LEU A 189 -0.76 -8.24 -16.74
N ALA A 190 -1.14 -6.97 -16.85
CA ALA A 190 -0.19 -5.85 -16.90
C ALA A 190 0.65 -5.78 -15.61
N ALA A 191 0.03 -5.94 -14.43
CA ALA A 191 0.75 -5.97 -13.15
C ALA A 191 1.72 -7.16 -13.08
N VAL A 192 1.29 -8.36 -13.48
CA VAL A 192 2.13 -9.57 -13.49
C VAL A 192 3.33 -9.41 -14.42
N ILE A 193 3.14 -8.90 -15.65
CA ILE A 193 4.23 -8.66 -16.59
C ILE A 193 5.21 -7.63 -16.02
N ALA A 194 4.72 -6.51 -15.50
CA ALA A 194 5.56 -5.49 -14.91
C ALA A 194 6.32 -5.99 -13.67
N GLY A 195 5.64 -6.74 -12.79
CA GLY A 195 6.23 -7.36 -11.61
C GLY A 195 7.35 -8.33 -11.97
N LEU A 196 7.11 -9.27 -12.89
CA LEU A 196 8.14 -10.21 -13.34
C LEU A 196 9.29 -9.52 -14.07
N THR A 197 9.02 -8.45 -14.83
CA THR A 197 10.08 -7.62 -15.44
C THR A 197 10.91 -6.89 -14.39
N CYS A 198 10.30 -6.43 -13.29
CA CYS A 198 11.01 -5.80 -12.18
C CYS A 198 11.83 -6.80 -11.36
N ALA A 199 11.45 -8.08 -11.35
CA ALA A 199 12.16 -9.14 -10.64
C ALA A 199 13.38 -9.69 -11.39
N ALA A 200 13.43 -9.52 -12.72
CA ALA A 200 14.49 -10.01 -13.60
C ALA A 200 15.73 -9.09 -13.60
#